data_AF-A0A248VMD6-F1
#
_entry.id   AF-A0A248VMD6-F1
#
_cell.length_a   1.000
_cell.length_b   1.000
_cell.length_c   1.000
_cell.angle_alpha   90.00
_cell.angle_beta   90.00
_cell.angle_gamma   90.00
#
_symmetry.space_group_name_H-M   'P 1'
#
loop_
_entity.id
_entity.type
_entity.pdbx_description
1 polymer ?
#
loop_
_entity_poly.entity_id
_entity_poly.type
_entity_poly.pdbx_seq_one_letter_code
_entity_poly.pdbx_strand_id
1 'polypeptide(L)'
;MEDGSISNIGNVCGADEDKFSTKFLDEKQKFSDAERRAELLPRLLDRRGLQEIEREVRAAYSLAQAWIRRCEAFAALFPEAYREIRRRSASGESLSIMEVVERTQAEITDMVSSGLARNRAGARYKEVEKGVLQGVNVLDLNEKQMSTLWRRADALLASDPQGAEVAELQELFQETHYLPTDARRTIAACEAGRLFFSPTNFRLMTFLPMSSNAKSMLAKLTVATLDSHIPKHSSQGPADGATAGKTSRRERDALKKLAAIKRDAERLKR
;
A
#
# COMPACT_ATOMS: atom_id res chain seq x y z
N MET A 1 21.00 14.29 -68.95
CA MET A 1 22.15 14.86 -68.24
C MET A 1 21.80 16.30 -67.94
N GLU A 2 22.07 16.71 -66.70
CA GLU A 2 22.15 18.12 -66.22
C GLU A 2 20.79 18.85 -66.16
N ASP A 3 20.21 19.15 -64.98
CA ASP A 3 20.77 20.03 -63.96
C ASP A 3 20.48 19.58 -62.51
N GLY A 4 21.51 19.07 -61.82
CA GLY A 4 22.18 19.85 -60.76
C GLY A 4 21.47 20.29 -59.48
N SER A 5 20.20 19.97 -59.17
CA SER A 5 19.59 20.43 -57.89
C SER A 5 19.91 19.54 -56.67
N ILE A 6 21.12 18.98 -56.63
CA ILE A 6 21.78 18.44 -55.41
C ILE A 6 22.45 19.59 -54.61
N SER A 7 22.33 20.83 -55.09
CA SER A 7 22.91 22.02 -54.47
C SER A 7 22.04 22.61 -53.35
N ASN A 8 21.87 21.85 -52.26
CA ASN A 8 21.55 22.45 -50.96
C ASN A 8 22.06 21.63 -49.76
N ILE A 9 22.68 20.47 -50.00
CA ILE A 9 23.38 19.74 -48.93
C ILE A 9 24.66 20.50 -48.53
N GLY A 10 25.38 21.10 -49.48
CA GLY A 10 26.61 21.87 -49.21
C GLY A 10 26.41 23.21 -48.49
N ASN A 11 25.27 23.87 -48.67
CA ASN A 11 25.02 25.20 -48.08
C ASN A 11 24.56 25.14 -46.61
N VAL A 12 24.13 23.96 -46.13
CA VAL A 12 23.81 23.73 -44.70
C VAL A 12 25.03 23.15 -43.96
N CYS A 13 25.94 22.48 -44.67
CA CYS A 13 27.17 21.93 -44.09
C CYS A 13 28.29 22.97 -43.85
N GLY A 14 28.21 24.16 -44.47
CA GLY A 14 29.30 25.16 -44.41
C GLY A 14 28.99 26.45 -43.65
N ALA A 15 27.76 26.65 -43.16
CA ALA A 15 27.35 27.92 -42.55
C ALA A 15 27.52 27.96 -41.02
N ASP A 16 27.62 26.79 -40.37
CA ASP A 16 27.96 26.59 -38.96
C ASP A 16 28.20 25.09 -38.76
N GLU A 17 29.44 24.67 -38.44
CA GLU A 17 29.77 23.25 -38.18
C GLU A 17 28.89 22.63 -37.07
N ASP A 18 28.39 23.48 -36.16
CA ASP A 18 27.51 23.08 -35.06
C ASP A 18 26.04 22.91 -35.47
N LYS A 19 25.56 23.51 -36.59
CA LYS A 19 24.13 23.46 -36.96
C LYS A 19 23.72 22.19 -37.72
N PHE A 20 24.62 21.59 -38.48
CA PHE A 20 24.35 20.33 -39.18
C PHE A 20 24.42 19.14 -38.22
N SER A 21 25.42 19.13 -37.34
CA SER A 21 25.58 18.12 -36.30
C SER A 21 24.41 18.14 -35.31
N THR A 22 23.97 19.31 -34.85
CA THR A 22 22.79 19.44 -33.97
C THR A 22 21.49 19.00 -34.64
N LYS A 23 21.21 19.41 -35.88
CA LYS A 23 20.01 18.96 -36.61
C LYS A 23 19.99 17.44 -36.82
N PHE A 24 21.12 16.84 -37.16
CA PHE A 24 21.23 15.38 -37.32
C PHE A 24 21.04 14.65 -35.98
N LEU A 25 21.59 15.18 -34.89
CA LEU A 25 21.35 14.66 -33.54
C LEU A 25 19.88 14.78 -33.14
N ASP A 26 19.23 15.89 -33.45
CA ASP A 26 17.81 16.13 -33.19
C ASP A 26 16.92 15.15 -33.99
N GLU A 27 17.22 14.93 -35.27
CA GLU A 27 16.49 13.97 -36.11
C GLU A 27 16.70 12.53 -35.64
N LYS A 28 17.92 12.16 -35.27
CA LYS A 28 18.22 10.85 -34.69
C LYS A 28 17.47 10.64 -33.37
N GLN A 29 17.42 11.66 -32.51
CA GLN A 29 16.67 11.62 -31.26
C GLN A 29 15.17 11.46 -31.52
N LYS A 30 14.60 12.25 -32.45
CA LYS A 30 13.19 12.12 -32.86
C LYS A 30 12.84 10.74 -33.40
N PHE A 31 13.73 10.14 -34.19
CA PHE A 31 13.53 8.79 -34.70
C PHE A 31 13.55 7.74 -33.58
N SER A 32 14.54 7.81 -32.68
CA SER A 32 14.61 6.92 -31.51
C SER A 32 13.38 7.07 -30.60
N ASP A 33 12.91 8.30 -30.41
CA ASP A 33 11.72 8.59 -29.63
C ASP A 33 10.44 8.07 -30.32
N ALA A 34 10.35 8.16 -31.65
CA ALA A 34 9.24 7.59 -32.40
C ALA A 34 9.18 6.06 -32.29
N GLU A 35 10.32 5.37 -32.38
CA GLU A 35 10.40 3.91 -32.18
C GLU A 35 9.97 3.53 -30.76
N ARG A 36 10.47 4.23 -29.75
CA ARG A 36 10.08 4.00 -28.35
C ARG A 36 8.59 4.25 -28.13
N ARG A 37 8.01 5.30 -28.73
CA ARG A 37 6.56 5.54 -28.66
C ARG A 37 5.79 4.38 -29.29
N ALA A 38 6.23 3.87 -30.43
CA ALA A 38 5.59 2.74 -31.09
C ALA A 38 5.60 1.46 -30.23
N GLU A 39 6.64 1.27 -29.41
CA GLU A 39 6.74 0.16 -28.47
C GLU A 39 5.83 0.32 -27.23
N LEU A 40 5.80 1.51 -26.63
CA LEU A 40 5.12 1.74 -25.34
C LEU A 40 3.61 1.99 -25.49
N LEU A 41 3.19 2.70 -26.54
CA LEU A 41 1.81 3.14 -26.72
C LEU A 41 0.78 2.00 -26.80
N PRO A 42 1.01 0.85 -27.46
CA PRO A 42 0.02 -0.22 -27.54
C PRO A 42 -0.49 -0.66 -26.18
N ARG A 43 0.39 -0.76 -25.17
CA ARG A 43 0.01 -1.14 -23.80
C ARG A 43 -0.72 -0.01 -23.07
N LEU A 44 -0.31 1.23 -23.28
CA LEU A 44 -0.88 2.41 -22.61
C LEU A 44 -2.24 2.83 -23.21
N LEU A 45 -2.49 2.47 -24.47
CA LEU A 45 -3.77 2.69 -25.14
C LEU A 45 -4.77 1.55 -24.91
N ASP A 46 -4.33 0.41 -24.37
CA ASP A 46 -5.18 -0.70 -23.94
C ASP A 46 -5.99 -0.32 -22.70
N ARG A 47 -7.07 0.45 -22.91
CA ARG A 47 -7.96 0.92 -21.84
C ARG A 47 -8.56 -0.22 -21.03
N ARG A 48 -8.82 -1.38 -21.65
CA ARG A 48 -9.34 -2.54 -20.94
C ARG A 48 -8.31 -3.10 -19.98
N GLY A 49 -7.07 -3.31 -20.45
CA GLY A 49 -5.98 -3.76 -19.59
C GLY A 49 -5.71 -2.81 -18.42
N LEU A 50 -5.72 -1.50 -18.66
CA LEU A 50 -5.57 -0.50 -17.59
C LEU A 50 -6.71 -0.53 -16.57
N GLN A 51 -7.95 -0.73 -17.01
CA GLN A 51 -9.12 -0.88 -16.12
C GLN A 51 -9.06 -2.18 -15.29
N GLU A 52 -8.48 -3.25 -15.83
CA GLU A 52 -8.26 -4.49 -15.07
C GLU A 52 -7.23 -4.26 -13.96
N ILE A 53 -6.14 -3.54 -14.24
CA ILE A 53 -5.16 -3.12 -13.23
C ILE A 53 -5.81 -2.26 -12.13
N GLU A 54 -6.59 -1.25 -12.50
CA GLU A 54 -7.31 -0.40 -11.54
C GLU A 54 -8.27 -1.21 -10.66
N ARG A 55 -9.02 -2.16 -11.24
CA ARG A 55 -9.89 -3.06 -10.47
C ARG A 55 -9.11 -3.92 -9.49
N GLU A 56 -7.98 -4.49 -9.89
CA GLU A 56 -7.12 -5.29 -9.01
C GLU A 56 -6.60 -4.45 -7.83
N VAL A 57 -6.09 -3.25 -8.12
CA VAL A 57 -5.60 -2.30 -7.10
C VAL A 57 -6.74 -1.89 -6.17
N ARG A 58 -7.94 -1.61 -6.70
CA ARG A 58 -9.11 -1.22 -5.92
C ARG A 58 -9.57 -2.33 -4.99
N ALA A 59 -9.60 -3.57 -5.48
CA ALA A 59 -9.88 -4.74 -4.67
C ALA A 59 -8.85 -4.89 -3.54
N ALA A 60 -7.55 -4.83 -3.86
CA ALA A 60 -6.47 -4.90 -2.89
C ALA A 60 -6.57 -3.80 -1.82
N TYR A 61 -6.83 -2.55 -2.23
CA TYR A 61 -7.00 -1.41 -1.34
C TYR A 61 -8.17 -1.60 -0.37
N SER A 62 -9.34 -1.96 -0.88
CA SER A 62 -10.55 -2.15 -0.06
C SER A 62 -10.36 -3.25 1.00
N LEU A 63 -9.65 -4.32 0.61
CA LEU A 63 -9.36 -5.44 1.48
C LEU A 63 -8.29 -5.08 2.53
N ALA A 64 -7.25 -4.35 2.13
CA ALA A 64 -6.20 -3.87 3.03
C ALA A 64 -6.73 -2.88 4.08
N GLN A 65 -7.65 -1.98 3.72
CA GLN A 65 -8.24 -1.03 4.69
C GLN A 65 -8.87 -1.74 5.90
N ALA A 66 -9.58 -2.85 5.67
CA ALA A 66 -10.18 -3.61 6.75
C ALA A 66 -9.11 -4.21 7.69
N TRP A 67 -8.01 -4.72 7.13
CA TRP A 67 -6.91 -5.27 7.93
C TRP A 67 -6.10 -4.21 8.66
N ILE A 68 -5.82 -3.06 8.04
CA ILE A 68 -5.14 -1.94 8.69
C ILE A 68 -5.89 -1.52 9.95
N ARG A 69 -7.22 -1.34 9.86
CA ARG A 69 -8.06 -1.00 11.01
C ARG A 69 -8.04 -2.05 12.11
N ARG A 70 -8.00 -3.34 11.74
CA ARG A 70 -7.84 -4.44 12.70
C ARG A 70 -6.47 -4.40 13.38
N CYS A 71 -5.40 -4.14 12.63
CA CYS A 71 -4.06 -3.98 13.17
C CYS A 71 -3.97 -2.80 14.13
N GLU A 72 -4.61 -1.68 13.82
CA GLU A 72 -4.70 -0.51 14.71
C GLU A 72 -5.47 -0.82 16.00
N ALA A 73 -6.64 -1.46 15.88
CA ALA A 73 -7.42 -1.89 17.04
C ALA A 73 -6.64 -2.87 17.92
N PHE A 74 -5.88 -3.79 17.30
CA PHE A 74 -5.02 -4.72 18.02
C PHE A 74 -3.86 -4.01 18.73
N ALA A 75 -3.21 -3.06 18.07
CA ALA A 75 -2.14 -2.25 18.66
C ALA A 75 -2.64 -1.41 19.84
N ALA A 76 -3.90 -0.93 19.79
CA ALA A 76 -4.52 -0.20 20.89
C ALA A 76 -4.86 -1.10 22.08
N LEU A 77 -5.36 -2.32 21.83
CA LEU A 77 -5.76 -3.26 22.90
C LEU A 77 -4.59 -3.99 23.55
N PHE A 78 -3.59 -4.35 22.76
CA PHE A 78 -2.45 -5.18 23.17
C PHE A 78 -1.12 -4.52 22.76
N PRO A 79 -0.83 -3.31 23.28
CA PRO A 79 0.34 -2.54 22.84
C PRO A 79 1.66 -3.25 23.13
N GLU A 80 1.77 -4.03 24.21
CA GLU A 80 2.98 -4.79 24.55
C GLU A 80 3.24 -5.91 23.54
N ALA A 81 2.22 -6.70 23.20
CA ALA A 81 2.33 -7.73 22.17
C ALA A 81 2.68 -7.13 20.81
N TYR A 82 1.97 -6.07 20.42
CA TYR A 82 2.19 -5.42 19.15
C TYR A 82 3.63 -4.88 19.02
N ARG A 83 4.14 -4.20 20.06
CA ARG A 83 5.53 -3.70 20.06
C ARG A 83 6.55 -4.82 19.98
N GLU A 84 6.37 -5.90 20.74
CA GLU A 84 7.32 -7.01 20.74
C GLU A 84 7.35 -7.75 19.39
N ILE A 85 6.19 -8.01 18.79
CA ILE A 85 6.10 -8.64 17.47
C ILE A 85 6.72 -7.73 16.41
N ARG A 86 6.43 -6.43 16.43
CA ARG A 86 7.03 -5.44 15.52
C ARG A 86 8.54 -5.37 15.68
N ARG A 87 9.04 -5.35 16.91
CA ARG A 87 10.47 -5.34 17.22
C ARG A 87 11.15 -6.56 16.60
N ARG A 88 10.61 -7.77 16.85
CA ARG A 88 11.15 -9.02 16.28
C ARG A 88 11.15 -9.01 14.77
N SER A 89 10.03 -8.61 14.16
CA SER A 89 9.88 -8.53 12.71
C SER A 89 10.87 -7.55 12.08
N ALA A 90 11.07 -6.37 12.68
CA ALA A 90 11.98 -5.35 12.17
C ALA A 90 13.46 -5.76 12.33
N SER A 91 13.80 -6.48 13.40
CA SER A 91 15.15 -7.00 13.63
C SER A 91 15.47 -8.29 12.85
N GLY A 92 14.50 -8.88 12.16
CA GLY A 92 14.65 -10.20 11.54
C GLY A 92 14.84 -11.33 12.56
N GLU A 93 14.40 -11.13 13.80
CA GLU A 93 14.45 -12.14 14.85
C GLU A 93 13.41 -13.23 14.63
N SER A 94 13.63 -14.39 15.25
CA SER A 94 12.66 -15.48 15.21
C SER A 94 11.31 -15.05 15.79
N LEU A 95 10.26 -15.36 15.04
CA LEU A 95 8.87 -15.25 15.47
C LEU A 95 8.41 -16.49 16.27
N SER A 96 9.35 -17.37 16.63
CA SER A 96 9.09 -18.47 17.56
C SER A 96 8.79 -17.94 18.97
N ILE A 97 7.78 -18.53 19.57
CA ILE A 97 7.36 -18.25 20.93
C ILE A 97 7.91 -19.36 21.81
N MET A 98 8.81 -18.96 22.72
CA MET A 98 9.45 -19.86 23.67
C MET A 98 8.78 -19.70 25.04
N GLU A 99 8.54 -20.82 25.72
CA GLU A 99 8.16 -20.83 27.13
C GLU A 99 9.35 -21.34 27.97
N VAL A 100 9.62 -20.65 29.07
CA VAL A 100 10.60 -21.11 30.06
C VAL A 100 9.91 -22.04 31.04
N VAL A 101 10.29 -23.32 31.03
CA VAL A 101 9.73 -24.37 31.89
C VAL A 101 10.79 -24.92 32.82
N GLU A 102 10.41 -25.26 34.04
CA GLU A 102 11.30 -25.93 34.99
C GLU A 102 11.60 -27.37 34.53
N ARG A 103 12.89 -27.72 34.46
CA ARG A 103 13.36 -29.08 34.17
C ARG A 103 13.02 -30.00 35.34
N THR A 104 12.78 -31.28 35.05
CA THR A 104 12.56 -32.27 36.11
C THR A 104 13.85 -32.55 36.88
N GLN A 105 13.72 -33.05 38.11
CA GLN A 105 14.89 -33.35 38.95
C GLN A 105 15.83 -34.39 38.32
N ALA A 106 15.30 -35.32 37.53
CA ALA A 106 16.08 -36.28 36.78
C ALA A 106 16.91 -35.60 35.68
N GLU A 107 16.29 -34.74 34.86
CA GLU A 107 16.98 -33.95 33.83
C GLU A 107 18.07 -33.05 34.42
N ILE A 108 17.79 -32.41 35.56
CA ILE A 108 18.77 -31.57 36.28
C ILE A 108 19.97 -32.39 36.75
N THR A 109 19.71 -33.58 37.30
CA THR A 109 20.79 -34.46 37.81
C THR A 109 21.66 -34.96 36.66
N ASP A 110 21.04 -35.37 35.56
CA ASP A 110 21.73 -35.82 34.34
C ASP A 110 22.61 -34.71 33.74
N MET A 111 22.10 -33.48 33.64
CA MET A 111 22.86 -32.32 33.15
C MET A 111 24.08 -31.97 34.02
N VAL A 112 23.96 -32.14 35.34
CA VAL A 112 25.07 -31.89 36.26
C VAL A 112 26.09 -33.02 36.20
N SER A 113 25.64 -34.28 36.13
CA SER A 113 26.55 -35.44 36.03
C SER A 113 27.26 -35.52 34.68
N SER A 114 26.62 -35.08 33.61
CA SER A 114 27.22 -34.99 32.26
C SER A 114 28.12 -33.76 32.07
N GLY A 115 28.20 -32.87 33.07
CA GLY A 115 29.02 -31.66 33.01
C GLY A 115 28.45 -30.54 32.12
N LEU A 116 27.25 -30.71 31.56
CA LEU A 116 26.56 -29.71 30.74
C LEU A 116 26.13 -28.48 31.54
N ALA A 117 25.95 -28.61 32.87
CA ALA A 117 25.69 -27.50 33.77
C ALA A 117 26.62 -27.54 34.99
N ARG A 118 27.20 -26.38 35.34
CA ARG A 118 28.10 -26.24 36.49
C ARG A 118 27.40 -26.42 37.84
N ASN A 119 26.11 -26.13 37.93
CA ASN A 119 25.33 -26.26 39.15
C ASN A 119 23.84 -26.51 38.83
N ARG A 120 23.10 -27.01 39.82
CA ARG A 120 21.66 -27.31 39.69
C ARG A 120 20.82 -26.07 39.34
N ALA A 121 21.21 -24.90 39.85
CA ALA A 121 20.49 -23.65 39.61
C ALA A 121 20.52 -23.24 38.12
N GLY A 122 21.66 -23.38 37.45
CA GLY A 122 21.81 -23.11 36.02
C GLY A 122 21.12 -24.14 35.12
N ALA A 123 20.91 -25.37 35.60
CA ALA A 123 20.17 -26.41 34.88
C ALA A 123 18.64 -26.33 35.08
N ARG A 124 18.15 -25.44 35.95
CA ARG A 124 16.75 -25.46 36.41
C ARG A 124 15.73 -25.19 35.32
N TYR A 125 16.04 -24.36 34.33
CA TYR A 125 15.04 -23.88 33.35
C TYR A 125 15.43 -24.19 31.91
N LYS A 126 14.51 -24.79 31.15
CA LYS A 126 14.64 -24.98 29.70
C LYS A 126 13.68 -24.08 28.95
N GLU A 127 14.12 -23.63 27.79
CA GLU A 127 13.23 -23.01 26.81
C GLU A 127 12.61 -24.11 25.94
N VAL A 128 11.29 -24.07 25.80
CA VAL A 128 10.53 -24.98 24.95
C VAL A 128 9.78 -24.15 23.92
N GLU A 129 9.95 -24.49 22.65
CA GLU A 129 9.21 -23.84 21.57
C GLU A 129 7.73 -24.24 21.63
N LYS A 130 6.85 -23.26 21.72
CA LYS A 130 5.39 -23.44 21.66
C LYS A 130 4.85 -23.38 20.24
N GLY A 131 5.57 -22.70 19.36
CA GLY A 131 5.24 -22.56 17.95
C GLY A 131 5.73 -21.23 17.40
N VAL A 132 5.40 -20.98 16.13
CA VAL A 132 5.83 -19.79 15.38
C VAL A 132 4.61 -18.94 15.04
N LEU A 133 4.70 -17.63 15.31
CA LEU A 133 3.67 -16.70 14.87
C LEU A 133 3.69 -16.59 13.34
N GLN A 134 2.56 -16.95 12.73
CA GLN A 134 2.39 -16.85 11.29
C GLN A 134 1.73 -15.53 10.88
N GLY A 135 1.95 -15.12 9.64
CA GLY A 135 1.19 -14.04 9.02
C GLY A 135 1.57 -12.61 9.43
N VAL A 136 2.75 -12.42 10.02
CA VAL A 136 3.19 -11.12 10.58
C VAL A 136 3.27 -10.00 9.54
N ASN A 137 3.44 -10.34 8.25
CA ASN A 137 3.45 -9.37 7.14
C ASN A 137 2.17 -8.54 7.03
N VAL A 138 1.04 -8.97 7.63
CA VAL A 138 -0.17 -8.13 7.71
C VAL A 138 0.10 -6.81 8.44
N LEU A 139 1.04 -6.81 9.37
CA LEU A 139 1.41 -5.62 10.12
C LEU A 139 2.07 -4.60 9.20
N ASP A 140 2.70 -4.99 8.09
CA ASP A 140 3.37 -4.06 7.19
C ASP A 140 2.39 -3.23 6.34
N LEU A 141 1.10 -3.58 6.36
CA LEU A 141 0.05 -2.79 5.74
C LEU A 141 -0.03 -1.40 6.40
N ASN A 142 0.00 -0.37 5.55
CA ASN A 142 -0.04 1.03 5.97
C ASN A 142 -0.98 1.83 5.08
N GLU A 143 -1.84 2.66 5.68
CA GLU A 143 -2.81 3.51 4.97
C GLU A 143 -2.13 4.44 3.96
N LYS A 144 -0.94 4.98 4.29
CA LYS A 144 -0.20 5.86 3.37
C LYS A 144 0.22 5.10 2.11
N GLN A 145 0.77 3.90 2.27
CA GLN A 145 1.19 3.07 1.12
C GLN A 145 -0.01 2.67 0.26
N MET A 146 -1.11 2.27 0.89
CA MET A 146 -2.33 1.90 0.18
C MET A 146 -2.94 3.08 -0.58
N SER A 147 -2.94 4.27 0.03
CA SER A 147 -3.43 5.50 -0.63
C SER A 147 -2.55 5.92 -1.80
N THR A 148 -1.23 5.74 -1.69
CA THR A 148 -0.31 5.98 -2.82
C THR A 148 -0.54 4.98 -3.95
N LEU A 149 -0.72 3.69 -3.63
CA LEU A 149 -1.00 2.65 -4.62
C LEU A 149 -2.30 2.96 -5.39
N TRP A 150 -3.34 3.35 -4.67
CA TRP A 150 -4.61 3.81 -5.22
C TRP A 150 -4.41 4.99 -6.20
N ARG A 151 -3.72 6.04 -5.75
CA ARG A 151 -3.49 7.24 -6.56
C ARG A 151 -2.69 6.97 -7.83
N ARG A 152 -1.70 6.07 -7.76
CA ARG A 152 -0.91 5.65 -8.93
C ARG A 152 -1.79 4.95 -9.96
N ALA A 153 -2.70 4.07 -9.53
CA ALA A 153 -3.65 3.41 -10.43
C ALA A 153 -4.65 4.39 -11.07
N ASP A 154 -5.20 5.32 -10.28
CA ASP A 154 -6.07 6.40 -10.78
C ASP A 154 -5.33 7.28 -11.81
N ALA A 155 -4.08 7.66 -11.51
CA ALA A 155 -3.26 8.46 -12.41
C ALA A 155 -2.98 7.74 -13.73
N LEU A 156 -2.63 6.44 -13.67
CA LEU A 156 -2.40 5.63 -14.87
C LEU A 156 -3.65 5.58 -15.76
N LEU A 157 -4.84 5.43 -15.17
CA LEU A 157 -6.08 5.40 -15.93
C LEU A 157 -6.48 6.77 -16.48
N ALA A 158 -6.23 7.85 -15.74
CA ALA A 158 -6.55 9.22 -16.13
C ALA A 158 -5.57 9.81 -17.15
N SER A 159 -4.40 9.21 -17.32
CA SER A 159 -3.36 9.71 -18.22
C SER A 159 -3.79 9.66 -19.70
N ASP A 160 -3.29 10.63 -20.46
CA ASP A 160 -3.38 10.67 -21.93
C ASP A 160 -2.01 10.35 -22.56
N PRO A 161 -1.77 9.10 -22.97
CA PRO A 161 -0.49 8.68 -23.54
C PRO A 161 -0.17 9.37 -24.88
N GLN A 162 -1.17 9.90 -25.59
CA GLN A 162 -0.91 10.46 -26.92
C GLN A 162 -0.15 11.79 -26.87
N GLY A 163 -0.42 12.61 -25.84
CA GLY A 163 0.24 13.90 -25.61
C GLY A 163 1.51 13.84 -24.76
N ALA A 164 1.81 12.72 -24.11
CA ALA A 164 2.92 12.58 -23.16
C ALA A 164 4.31 12.58 -23.84
N GLU A 165 5.34 13.00 -23.12
CA GLU A 165 6.74 12.86 -23.55
C GLU A 165 7.23 11.41 -23.39
N VAL A 166 8.32 11.02 -24.07
CA VAL A 166 8.83 9.62 -24.01
C VAL A 166 9.22 9.20 -22.59
N ALA A 167 9.78 10.11 -21.79
CA ALA A 167 10.11 9.82 -20.40
C ALA A 167 8.84 9.50 -19.57
N GLU A 168 7.78 10.29 -19.73
CA GLU A 168 6.49 10.05 -19.06
C GLU A 168 5.85 8.75 -19.54
N LEU A 169 5.92 8.44 -20.83
CA LEU A 169 5.46 7.15 -21.37
C LEU A 169 6.20 5.97 -20.76
N GLN A 170 7.50 6.09 -20.51
CA GLN A 170 8.28 5.05 -19.85
C GLN A 170 7.82 4.86 -18.39
N GLU A 171 7.59 5.93 -17.66
CA GLU A 171 7.06 5.86 -16.28
C GLU A 171 5.68 5.21 -16.24
N LEU A 172 4.75 5.64 -17.09
CA LEU A 172 3.41 5.05 -17.19
C LEU A 172 3.48 3.57 -17.59
N PHE A 173 4.37 3.22 -18.50
CA PHE A 173 4.55 1.84 -18.94
C PHE A 173 5.06 0.96 -17.78
N GLN A 174 6.04 1.45 -17.02
CA GLN A 174 6.54 0.76 -15.82
C GLN A 174 5.43 0.56 -14.78
N GLU A 175 4.57 1.55 -14.55
CA GLU A 175 3.42 1.44 -13.66
C GLU A 175 2.47 0.30 -14.07
N THR A 176 2.32 0.03 -15.37
CA THR A 176 1.50 -1.11 -15.84
C THR A 176 2.02 -2.48 -15.41
N HIS A 177 3.30 -2.57 -15.03
CA HIS A 177 3.95 -3.78 -14.51
C HIS A 177 4.06 -3.81 -12.99
N TYR A 178 4.34 -2.66 -12.37
CA TYR A 178 4.51 -2.57 -10.92
C TYR A 178 3.18 -2.63 -10.17
N LEU A 179 2.13 -1.96 -10.65
CA LEU A 179 0.84 -1.90 -9.94
C LEU A 179 0.21 -3.28 -9.70
N PRO A 180 0.14 -4.21 -10.68
CA PRO A 180 -0.36 -5.56 -10.42
C PRO A 180 0.49 -6.32 -9.41
N THR A 181 1.80 -6.14 -9.45
CA THR A 181 2.73 -6.80 -8.52
C THR A 181 2.53 -6.29 -7.10
N ASP A 182 2.40 -4.98 -6.92
CA ASP A 182 2.12 -4.35 -5.64
C ASP A 182 0.74 -4.72 -5.10
N ALA A 183 -0.28 -4.79 -5.96
CA ALA A 183 -1.63 -5.26 -5.60
C ALA A 183 -1.60 -6.72 -5.11
N ARG A 184 -0.91 -7.62 -5.81
CA ARG A 184 -0.77 -9.03 -5.40
C ARG A 184 -0.03 -9.17 -4.07
N ARG A 185 1.05 -8.41 -3.86
CA ARG A 185 1.77 -8.37 -2.57
C ARG A 185 0.86 -7.93 -1.44
N THR A 186 0.04 -6.91 -1.68
CA THR A 186 -0.96 -6.41 -0.73
C THR A 186 -1.98 -7.49 -0.39
N ILE A 187 -2.54 -8.18 -1.40
CA ILE A 187 -3.49 -9.27 -1.20
C ILE A 187 -2.86 -10.39 -0.37
N ALA A 188 -1.63 -10.81 -0.70
CA ALA A 188 -0.91 -11.82 0.05
C ALA A 188 -0.68 -11.43 1.52
N ALA A 189 -0.33 -10.17 1.80
CA ALA A 189 -0.20 -9.65 3.17
C ALA A 189 -1.55 -9.67 3.91
N CYS A 190 -2.66 -9.45 3.20
CA CYS A 190 -3.98 -9.54 3.80
C CYS A 190 -4.44 -10.97 4.07
N GLU A 191 -4.08 -11.93 3.20
CA GLU A 191 -4.28 -13.35 3.45
C GLU A 191 -3.47 -13.81 4.66
N ALA A 192 -2.24 -13.32 4.79
CA ALA A 192 -1.40 -13.49 5.97
C ALA A 192 -2.10 -12.97 7.25
N GLY A 193 -2.90 -11.92 7.13
CA GLY A 193 -3.75 -11.41 8.21
C GLY A 193 -4.72 -12.44 8.79
N ARG A 194 -5.26 -13.34 7.97
CA ARG A 194 -6.14 -14.42 8.46
C ARG A 194 -5.40 -15.40 9.36
N LEU A 195 -4.13 -15.67 9.07
CA LEU A 195 -3.27 -16.50 9.91
C LEU A 195 -2.86 -15.75 11.17
N PHE A 196 -2.51 -14.46 11.02
CA PHE A 196 -2.07 -13.63 12.14
C PHE A 196 -3.13 -13.51 13.24
N PHE A 197 -4.37 -13.22 12.85
CA PHE A 197 -5.51 -13.07 13.75
C PHE A 197 -6.26 -14.39 14.00
N SER A 198 -5.57 -15.53 13.85
CA SER A 198 -6.13 -16.84 14.15
C SER A 198 -6.16 -17.13 15.65
N PRO A 199 -7.10 -17.97 16.14
CA PRO A 199 -7.12 -18.40 17.55
C PRO A 199 -5.81 -19.04 18.02
N THR A 200 -5.12 -19.76 17.11
CA THR A 200 -3.82 -20.38 17.39
C THR A 200 -2.77 -19.32 17.70
N ASN A 201 -2.64 -18.30 16.86
CA ASN A 201 -1.71 -17.21 17.08
C ASN A 201 -2.05 -16.40 18.33
N PHE A 202 -3.33 -16.15 18.61
CA PHE A 202 -3.71 -15.50 19.86
C PHE A 202 -3.24 -16.31 21.07
N ARG A 203 -3.48 -17.62 21.09
CA ARG A 203 -2.96 -18.46 22.18
C ARG A 203 -1.45 -18.37 22.33
N LEU A 204 -0.70 -18.39 21.21
CA LEU A 204 0.75 -18.22 21.23
C LEU A 204 1.17 -16.85 21.80
N MET A 205 0.50 -15.77 21.43
CA MET A 205 0.80 -14.43 21.93
C MET A 205 0.58 -14.28 23.45
N THR A 206 -0.19 -15.17 24.10
CA THR A 206 -0.33 -15.14 25.58
C THR A 206 0.95 -15.47 26.34
N PHE A 207 1.92 -16.13 25.69
CA PHE A 207 3.23 -16.41 26.28
C PHE A 207 4.19 -15.21 26.23
N LEU A 208 3.84 -14.14 25.50
CA LEU A 208 4.62 -12.91 25.47
C LEU A 208 4.65 -12.21 26.86
N PRO A 209 5.66 -11.37 27.12
CA PRO A 209 5.75 -10.62 28.37
C PRO A 209 4.69 -9.51 28.40
N MET A 210 3.57 -9.77 29.07
CA MET A 210 2.44 -8.85 29.22
C MET A 210 1.66 -9.13 30.52
N SER A 211 0.78 -8.20 30.89
CA SER A 211 -0.03 -8.33 32.12
C SER A 211 -0.96 -9.55 32.07
N SER A 212 -1.26 -10.15 33.24
CA SER A 212 -2.16 -11.32 33.33
C SER A 212 -3.55 -11.02 32.74
N ASN A 213 -4.06 -9.80 32.94
CA ASN A 213 -5.33 -9.37 32.36
C ASN A 213 -5.27 -9.36 30.82
N ALA A 214 -4.22 -8.79 30.22
CA ALA A 214 -4.03 -8.80 28.77
C ALA A 214 -3.95 -10.23 28.21
N LYS A 215 -3.22 -11.14 28.88
CA LYS A 215 -3.16 -12.56 28.50
C LYS A 215 -4.54 -13.22 28.51
N SER A 216 -5.35 -12.96 29.54
CA SER A 216 -6.70 -13.52 29.65
C SER A 216 -7.64 -12.99 28.56
N MET A 217 -7.58 -11.69 28.27
CA MET A 217 -8.35 -11.07 27.19
C MET A 217 -7.93 -11.63 25.83
N LEU A 218 -6.63 -11.75 25.59
CA LEU A 218 -6.07 -12.21 24.33
C LEU A 218 -6.39 -13.70 24.07
N ALA A 219 -6.42 -14.54 25.12
CA ALA A 219 -6.85 -15.94 25.02
C ALA A 219 -8.30 -16.12 24.54
N LYS A 220 -9.16 -15.11 24.76
CA LYS A 220 -10.58 -15.09 24.37
C LYS A 220 -10.84 -14.24 23.12
N LEU A 221 -9.81 -13.62 22.56
CA LEU A 221 -9.94 -12.70 21.44
C LEU A 221 -10.37 -13.46 20.18
N THR A 222 -11.27 -12.83 19.44
CA THR A 222 -11.69 -13.25 18.11
C THR A 222 -11.64 -12.04 17.16
N VAL A 223 -11.67 -12.30 15.86
CA VAL A 223 -11.76 -11.21 14.86
C VAL A 223 -13.04 -10.38 15.08
N ALA A 224 -14.16 -11.01 15.43
CA ALA A 224 -15.42 -10.29 15.70
C ALA A 224 -15.32 -9.35 16.91
N THR A 225 -14.66 -9.77 17.99
CA THR A 225 -14.41 -8.89 19.14
C THR A 225 -13.47 -7.75 18.77
N LEU A 226 -12.46 -8.01 17.92
CA LEU A 226 -11.55 -6.97 17.44
C LEU A 226 -12.29 -5.94 16.57
N ASP A 227 -13.14 -6.41 15.67
CA ASP A 227 -13.96 -5.57 14.78
C ASP A 227 -14.91 -4.64 15.57
N SER A 228 -15.40 -5.08 16.74
CA SER A 228 -16.22 -4.24 17.61
C SER A 228 -15.47 -3.06 18.24
N HIS A 229 -14.14 -3.13 18.26
CA HIS A 229 -13.25 -2.10 18.83
C HIS A 229 -12.62 -1.22 17.75
N ILE A 230 -12.87 -1.51 16.46
CA ILE A 230 -12.54 -0.60 15.39
C ILE A 230 -13.40 0.65 15.57
N PRO A 231 -12.81 1.85 15.65
CA PRO A 231 -13.58 3.09 15.71
C PRO A 231 -14.59 3.09 14.57
N LYS A 232 -15.88 3.20 14.91
CA LYS A 232 -16.90 3.47 13.90
C LYS A 232 -16.62 4.88 13.38
N HIS A 233 -15.74 4.99 12.38
CA HIS A 233 -15.75 6.14 11.52
C HIS A 233 -17.17 6.23 11.00
N SER A 234 -17.88 7.30 11.38
CA SER A 234 -19.14 7.67 10.76
C SER A 234 -18.94 7.51 9.26
N SER A 235 -19.65 6.57 8.67
CA SER A 235 -19.57 6.22 7.27
C SER A 235 -19.86 7.45 6.41
N GLN A 236 -18.82 8.22 6.08
CA GLN A 236 -18.75 8.85 4.77
C GLN A 236 -18.31 7.74 3.81
N GLY A 237 -19.26 6.85 3.48
CA GLY A 237 -19.11 6.04 2.28
C GLY A 237 -18.99 6.96 1.06
N PRO A 238 -18.42 6.48 -0.05
CA PRO A 238 -18.45 7.22 -1.29
C PRO A 238 -19.93 7.44 -1.65
N ALA A 239 -20.34 8.70 -1.69
CA ALA A 239 -21.68 9.07 -2.09
C ALA A 239 -21.84 8.76 -3.58
N ASP A 240 -22.44 7.61 -3.89
CA ASP A 240 -23.31 7.54 -5.07
C ASP A 240 -24.47 8.51 -4.80
N GLY A 241 -24.41 9.69 -5.43
CA GLY A 241 -25.51 10.65 -5.45
C GLY A 241 -25.11 12.08 -5.05
N ALA A 242 -25.05 12.93 -6.07
CA ALA A 242 -25.14 14.39 -6.02
C ALA A 242 -24.01 15.14 -5.28
N THR A 243 -23.40 16.04 -6.04
CA THR A 243 -22.59 17.18 -5.62
C THR A 243 -23.30 18.03 -4.55
N ALA A 244 -23.29 17.61 -3.29
CA ALA A 244 -23.48 18.50 -2.16
C ALA A 244 -22.14 19.15 -1.82
N GLY A 245 -21.58 19.87 -2.80
CA GLY A 245 -20.49 20.79 -2.57
C GLY A 245 -20.94 21.80 -1.52
N LYS A 246 -20.11 22.02 -0.50
CA LYS A 246 -20.28 23.16 0.41
C LYS A 246 -20.40 24.40 -0.46
N THR A 247 -21.62 24.93 -0.58
CA THR A 247 -21.91 26.05 -1.46
C THR A 247 -20.96 27.20 -1.15
N SER A 248 -20.25 27.62 -2.20
CA SER A 248 -19.31 28.73 -2.13
C SER A 248 -20.05 29.95 -1.58
N ARG A 249 -19.35 30.82 -0.84
CA ARG A 249 -19.93 32.09 -0.34
C ARG A 249 -20.63 32.87 -1.46
N ARG A 250 -20.09 32.77 -2.68
CA ARG A 250 -20.64 33.37 -3.90
C ARG A 250 -21.99 32.78 -4.34
N GLU A 251 -22.18 31.46 -4.19
CA GLU A 251 -23.45 30.79 -4.50
C GLU A 251 -24.53 31.08 -3.45
N ARG A 252 -24.15 31.16 -2.18
CA ARG A 252 -25.06 31.56 -1.09
C ARG A 252 -25.57 32.98 -1.27
N ASP A 253 -24.71 33.90 -1.71
CA ASP A 253 -25.11 35.29 -1.97
C ASP A 253 -25.99 35.40 -3.23
N ALA A 254 -25.73 34.59 -4.27
CA ALA A 254 -26.58 34.52 -5.46
C ALA A 254 -27.99 33.97 -5.15
N LEU A 255 -28.09 32.92 -4.32
CA LEU A 255 -29.36 32.36 -3.88
C LEU A 255 -30.16 33.34 -3.00
N LYS A 256 -29.48 34.10 -2.13
CA LYS A 256 -30.13 35.18 -1.35
C LYS A 256 -30.67 36.29 -2.25
N LYS A 257 -29.93 36.70 -3.28
CA LYS A 257 -30.42 37.71 -4.25
C LYS A 257 -31.63 37.19 -5.04
N LEU A 258 -31.60 35.95 -5.50
CA LEU A 258 -32.74 35.33 -6.19
C LEU A 258 -33.98 35.21 -5.28
N ALA A 259 -33.80 34.89 -4.00
CA ALA A 259 -34.89 34.84 -3.04
C ALA A 259 -35.47 36.23 -2.74
N ALA A 260 -34.64 37.28 -2.71
CA ALA A 260 -35.10 38.67 -2.57
C ALA A 260 -35.93 39.11 -3.80
N ILE A 261 -35.43 38.84 -5.01
CA ILE A 261 -36.13 39.16 -6.26
C ILE A 261 -37.49 38.43 -6.34
N LYS A 262 -37.56 37.16 -5.91
CA LYS A 262 -38.83 36.41 -5.87
C LYS A 262 -39.82 37.00 -4.87
N ARG A 263 -39.36 37.41 -3.68
CA ARG A 263 -40.24 38.06 -2.68
C ARG A 263 -40.76 39.41 -3.15
N ASP A 264 -39.94 40.19 -3.83
CA ASP A 264 -40.36 41.49 -4.38
C ASP A 264 -41.35 41.30 -5.54
N ALA A 265 -41.15 40.28 -6.38
CA ALA A 265 -42.10 39.92 -7.43
C ALA A 265 -43.46 39.41 -6.88
N GLU A 266 -43.46 38.71 -5.75
CA GLU A 266 -44.69 38.28 -5.07
C GLU A 266 -45.42 39.44 -4.38
N ARG A 267 -44.69 40.47 -3.94
CA ARG A 267 -45.29 41.70 -3.38
C ARG A 267 -45.92 42.59 -4.44
N LEU A 268 -45.38 42.60 -5.66
CA LEU A 268 -45.94 43.32 -6.82
C LEU A 268 -47.19 42.64 -7.42
N LYS A 269 -47.48 41.39 -7.02
CA LYS A 269 -48.68 40.64 -7.43
C LYS A 269 -49.83 40.72 -6.42
N ARG A 270 -49.69 41.49 -5.34
CA ARG A 270 -50.76 41.86 -4.40
C ARG A 270 -51.07 43.33 -4.57
#